data_AF-A0A961XW05-F1
#
_entry.id   AF-A0A961XW05-F1
#
_cell.length_a   1.000
_cell.length_b   1.000
_cell.length_c   1.000
_cell.angle_alpha   90.00
_cell.angle_beta   90.00
_cell.angle_gamma   90.00
#
_symmetry.space_group_name_H-M   'P 1'
#
loop_
_entity.id
_entity.type
_entity.pdbx_description
1 polymer ?
#
loop_
_entity_poly.entity_id
_entity_poly.type
_entity_poly.pdbx_seq_one_letter_code
_entity_poly.pdbx_strand_id
1 'polypeptide(L)' 'MNEISGMEIFRIDAVKLAELFSGLKCEACGRALEPVAGETWAKVGCGTFCPDCIALDRHLTHPSACRVPVQ' A
#
# COMPACT_ATOMS: atom_id res chain seq x y z
N MET A 1 -3.24 -21.86 -13.72
CA MET A 1 -2.91 -21.33 -12.38
C MET A 1 -2.07 -20.09 -12.62
N ASN A 2 -2.68 -18.90 -12.56
CA ASN A 2 -1.96 -17.66 -12.89
C ASN A 2 -1.16 -17.22 -11.67
N GLU A 3 0.13 -17.54 -11.70
CA GLU A 3 1.10 -17.09 -10.72
C GLU A 3 1.28 -15.57 -10.84
N ILE A 4 0.94 -14.83 -9.77
CA ILE A 4 1.32 -13.42 -9.65
C ILE A 4 2.77 -13.41 -9.12
N SER A 5 3.71 -13.84 -9.96
CA SER A 5 5.14 -13.79 -9.64
C SER A 5 5.66 -12.38 -9.94
N GLY A 6 6.08 -11.65 -8.89
CA GLY A 6 6.86 -10.41 -9.05
C GLY A 6 6.40 -9.17 -8.28
N MET A 7 5.41 -9.25 -7.39
CA MET A 7 4.95 -8.09 -6.62
C MET A 7 5.24 -8.26 -5.13
N GLU A 8 6.24 -7.52 -4.62
CA GLU A 8 6.55 -7.47 -3.19
C GLU A 8 5.57 -6.56 -2.46
N ILE A 9 5.03 -7.06 -1.34
CA ILE A 9 4.14 -6.34 -0.45
C ILE A 9 4.88 -6.08 0.86
N PHE A 10 5.23 -4.82 1.11
CA PHE A 10 5.88 -4.41 2.35
C PHE A 10 4.84 -3.89 3.33
N ARG A 11 4.68 -4.57 4.47
CA ARG A 11 3.80 -4.14 5.56
C ARG A 11 4.57 -3.28 6.54
N ILE A 12 4.05 -2.11 6.85
CA ILE A 12 4.74 -1.09 7.67
C ILE A 12 3.71 -0.51 8.65
N ASP A 13 4.10 -0.38 9.93
CA ASP A 13 3.29 0.28 10.95
C ASP A 13 3.09 1.77 10.60
N ALA A 14 1.89 2.29 10.85
CA ALA A 14 1.48 3.63 10.46
C ALA A 14 2.28 4.72 11.18
N VAL A 15 2.68 4.50 12.44
CA VAL A 15 3.55 5.44 13.17
C VAL A 15 4.89 5.55 12.46
N LYS A 16 5.53 4.40 12.20
CA LYS A 16 6.81 4.37 11.50
C LYS A 16 6.73 4.92 10.08
N LEU A 17 5.62 4.66 9.38
CA LEU A 17 5.42 5.17 8.04
C LEU A 17 5.26 6.69 8.03
N ALA A 18 4.55 7.25 9.01
CA ALA A 18 4.34 8.70 9.15
C ALA A 18 5.63 9.44 9.55
N GLU A 19 6.51 8.80 10.33
CA GLU A 19 7.85 9.31 10.62
C GLU A 19 8.73 9.43 9.38
N LEU A 20 8.59 8.49 8.44
CA LEU A 20 9.39 8.44 7.21
C LEU A 20 8.85 9.33 6.09
N PHE A 21 7.53 9.47 5.99
CA PHE A 21 6.87 10.18 4.89
C PHE A 21 5.75 11.08 5.40
N SER A 22 5.94 12.39 5.29
CA SER A 22 4.91 13.38 5.64
C SER A 22 3.88 13.54 4.53
N GLY A 23 2.60 13.65 4.91
CA GLY A 23 1.50 13.93 3.97
C GLY A 23 1.12 12.77 3.03
N LEU A 24 1.59 11.55 3.32
CA LEU A 24 1.27 10.36 2.54
C LEU A 24 -0.24 10.07 2.60
N LYS A 25 -0.79 9.55 1.49
CA LYS A 25 -2.20 9.17 1.38
C LYS A 25 -2.33 7.78 0.80
N CYS A 26 -3.44 7.11 1.12
CA CYS A 26 -3.82 5.87 0.49
C CYS A 26 -4.13 6.12 -0.98
N GLU A 27 -3.47 5.40 -1.87
CA GLU A 27 -3.66 5.53 -3.31
C GLU A 27 -5.07 5.14 -3.77
N ALA A 28 -5.70 4.19 -3.06
CA ALA A 28 -6.99 3.64 -3.47
C ALA A 28 -8.21 4.43 -2.96
N CYS A 29 -8.08 5.17 -1.86
CA CYS A 29 -9.23 5.89 -1.27
C CYS A 29 -8.92 7.33 -0.84
N GLY A 30 -7.68 7.79 -0.97
CA GLY A 30 -7.26 9.13 -0.58
C GLY A 30 -7.17 9.38 0.92
N ARG A 31 -7.43 8.37 1.78
CA ARG A 31 -7.28 8.47 3.23
C ARG A 31 -5.88 8.96 3.57
N ALA A 32 -5.77 10.04 4.34
CA ALA A 32 -4.48 10.53 4.82
C ALA A 32 -3.87 9.54 5.81
N LEU A 33 -2.54 9.40 5.77
CA LEU A 33 -1.80 8.65 6.76
C LEU A 33 -1.84 9.40 8.09
N GLU A 34 -2.30 8.72 9.13
CA GLU A 34 -2.27 9.17 10.51
C GLU A 34 -1.41 8.21 11.34
N PRO A 35 -0.61 8.70 12.31
CA PRO A 35 0.29 7.88 13.11
C PRO A 35 -0.47 7.11 14.20
N VAL A 36 -1.30 6.15 13.78
CA VAL A 36 -2.11 5.31 14.67
C VAL A 36 -1.33 4.04 15.02
N ALA A 37 -1.00 3.87 16.31
CA ALA A 37 -0.27 2.70 16.77
C ALA A 37 -1.05 1.39 16.52
N GLY A 38 -0.37 0.39 15.96
CA GLY A 38 -0.98 -0.91 15.63
C GLY A 38 -1.73 -0.92 14.30
N GLU A 39 -1.82 0.23 13.62
CA GLU A 39 -2.35 0.30 12.26
C GLU A 39 -1.27 -0.09 11.25
N THR A 40 -1.57 -1.02 10.34
CA THR A 40 -0.60 -1.50 9.33
C THR A 40 -0.99 -1.04 7.93
N TRP A 41 -0.07 -0.35 7.26
CA TRP A 41 -0.17 0.05 5.86
C TRP A 41 0.66 -0.89 4.98
N ALA A 42 0.34 -0.92 3.69
CA ALA A 42 1.05 -1.73 2.70
C ALA A 42 1.65 -0.83 1.62
N LYS A 43 2.95 -0.99 1.37
CA LYS A 43 3.62 -0.49 0.17
C LYS A 43 3.64 -1.62 -0.85
N VAL A 44 3.07 -1.39 -2.03
CA VAL A 44 3.00 -2.36 -3.12
C VAL A 44 3.36 -1.65 -4.42
N GLY A 45 4.45 -2.07 -5.06
CA GLY A 45 5.02 -1.36 -6.20
C GLY A 45 5.23 0.12 -5.89
N CYS A 46 4.61 1.00 -6.67
CA CYS A 46 4.69 2.45 -6.47
C CYS A 46 3.66 2.98 -5.45
N GLY A 47 2.67 2.20 -5.06
CA GLY A 47 1.52 2.66 -4.28
C GLY A 47 1.60 2.31 -2.79
N THR A 48 0.88 3.09 -1.98
CA THR A 48 0.74 2.87 -0.54
C THR A 48 -0.74 2.79 -0.18
N PHE A 49 -1.12 1.81 0.65
CA PHE A 49 -2.51 1.46 0.90
C PHE A 49 -2.82 1.36 2.40
N CYS A 50 -3.94 1.93 2.82
CA CYS A 50 -4.44 1.86 4.20
C CYS A 50 -5.01 0.47 4.55
N PRO A 51 -5.15 0.12 5.84
CA PRO A 51 -5.66 -1.18 6.27
C PRO A 51 -7.01 -1.56 5.65
N ASP A 52 -7.93 -0.59 5.53
CA ASP A 52 -9.25 -0.84 4.94
C ASP A 52 -9.14 -1.26 3.47
N CYS A 53 -8.24 -0.64 2.72
CA CYS A 53 -7.98 -0.98 1.32
C CYS A 53 -7.17 -2.27 1.17
N ILE A 54 -6.41 -2.66 2.19
CA ILE A 54 -5.75 -3.96 2.26
C ILE A 54 -6.78 -5.06 2.47
N ALA A 55 -7.70 -4.90 3.42
CA ALA A 55 -8.77 -5.86 3.71
C ALA A 55 -9.74 -6.08 2.53
N LEU A 56 -9.81 -5.10 1.62
CA LEU A 56 -10.59 -5.17 0.38
C LEU A 56 -9.75 -5.57 -0.85
N ASP A 57 -8.51 -6.03 -0.67
CA ASP A 57 -7.58 -6.42 -1.74
C ASP A 57 -7.34 -5.34 -2.82
N ARG A 58 -7.61 -4.07 -2.52
CA ARG A 58 -7.38 -2.95 -3.45
C ARG A 58 -5.90 -2.76 -3.72
N HIS A 59 -5.05 -3.07 -2.74
CA HIS A 59 -3.58 -3.08 -2.88
C HIS A 59 -3.07 -4.11 -3.91
N LEU A 60 -3.89 -5.05 -4.39
CA LEU A 60 -3.52 -6.05 -5.40
C LEU A 60 -4.05 -5.72 -6.80
N THR A 61 -5.01 -4.79 -6.88
CA THR A 61 -5.77 -4.50 -8.11
C THR A 61 -5.64 -3.05 -8.56
N HIS A 62 -5.21 -2.14 -7.70
CA HIS A 62 -5.05 -0.72 -8.03
C HIS A 62 -3.90 -0.49 -9.02
N PRO A 63 -4.02 0.43 -9.99
CA PRO A 63 -2.93 0.77 -10.90
C PRO A 63 -1.63 1.17 -10.19
N SER A 64 -1.69 1.92 -9.09
CA SER A 64 -0.48 2.27 -8.32
C SER A 64 0.20 1.07 -7.67
N ALA A 65 -0.49 -0.06 -7.50
CA ALA A 65 0.13 -1.33 -7.06
C ALA A 65 0.98 -1.98 -8.18
N CYS A 66 1.16 -1.27 -9.30
CA CYS A 66 1.54 -1.78 -10.61
C CYS A 66 2.43 -3.04 -10.61
N ARG A 67 1.89 -4.08 -11.24
CA ARG A 67 2.64 -4.92 -12.19
C ARG A 67 3.05 -3.99 -13.32
N VAL A 68 4.26 -3.46 -13.32
CA VAL A 68 4.81 -2.89 -14.55
C VAL A 68 4.88 -4.04 -15.57
N PRO A 69 4.21 -3.98 -16.74
CA PRO A 69 4.61 -4.82 -17.83
C PRO A 69 6.04 -4.39 -18.16
N VAL A 70 7.00 -5.28 -17.93
CA VAL A 70 8.33 -5.12 -18.50
C VAL A 70 8.12 -5.02 -20.00
N GLN A 71 8.31 -3.81 -20.56
CA GLN A 71 8.42 -3.62 -22.01
C GLN A 71 9.82 -4.01 -22.46
#